data_AF-A0AAX4HE21-F1
#
_entry.id   AF-A0AAX4HE21-F1
#
_cell.length_a   1.000
_cell.length_b   1.000
_cell.length_c   1.000
_cell.angle_alpha   90.00
_cell.angle_beta   90.00
_cell.angle_gamma   90.00
#
_symmetry.space_group_name_H-M   'P 1'
#
loop_
_entity.id
_entity.type
_entity.pdbx_description
1 polymer ?
#
loop_
_entity_poly.entity_id
_entity_poly.type
_entity_poly.pdbx_seq_one_letter_code
_entity_poly.pdbx_strand_id
1 'polypeptide(L)' 'MGAAYTILGRSVPPHYLALATIGAVGLVVAPKPWGNAKEAHAPINASSPEEEKFVKEFVAKHSEKH' A
#
# COMPACT_ATOMS: atom_id res chain seq x y z
N MET A 1 -1.96 -31.92 -23.54
CA MET A 1 -1.92 -32.28 -22.11
C MET A 1 -0.95 -31.33 -21.41
N GLY A 2 -1.45 -30.36 -20.64
CA GLY A 2 -0.60 -29.37 -19.97
C GLY A 2 0.31 -30.03 -18.93
N ALA A 3 1.59 -29.70 -18.94
CA ALA A 3 2.59 -30.28 -18.04
C ALA A 3 2.22 -29.96 -16.58
N ALA A 4 1.86 -30.99 -15.82
CA ALA A 4 1.72 -30.88 -14.37
C ALA A 4 3.09 -31.11 -13.72
N TYR A 5 3.42 -30.32 -12.72
CA TYR A 5 4.70 -30.40 -12.03
C TYR A 5 4.57 -31.33 -10.83
N THR A 6 5.48 -32.28 -10.67
CA THR A 6 5.51 -33.11 -9.46
C THR A 6 6.32 -32.39 -8.39
N ILE A 7 5.64 -31.91 -7.35
CA ILE A 7 6.24 -31.22 -6.22
C ILE A 7 5.96 -32.08 -4.99
N LEU A 8 7.01 -32.48 -4.26
CA LEU A 8 6.88 -33.31 -3.04
C LEU A 8 6.05 -34.60 -3.27
N GLY A 9 6.18 -35.22 -4.46
CA GLY A 9 5.42 -36.41 -4.84
C GLY A 9 3.95 -36.14 -5.21
N ARG A 10 3.51 -34.88 -5.24
CA ARG A 10 2.16 -34.49 -5.65
C ARG A 10 2.19 -33.79 -7.01
N SER A 11 1.26 -34.16 -7.89
CA SER A 11 1.05 -33.47 -9.17
C SER A 11 0.33 -32.14 -8.91
N VAL A 12 1.01 -31.03 -9.22
CA VAL A 12 0.52 -29.66 -9.09
C VAL A 12 0.32 -29.06 -10.48
N PRO A 13 -0.93 -28.68 -10.84
CA PRO A 13 -1.20 -28.00 -12.10
C PRO A 13 -0.51 -26.62 -12.20
N PRO A 14 -0.06 -26.21 -13.40
CA PRO A 14 0.73 -25.00 -13.59
C PRO A 14 0.01 -23.70 -13.21
N HIS A 15 -1.31 -23.64 -13.34
CA HIS A 15 -2.08 -22.44 -12.99
C HIS A 15 -2.12 -22.20 -11.48
N TYR A 16 -2.08 -23.26 -10.65
CA TYR A 16 -1.97 -23.09 -9.19
C TYR A 16 -0.62 -22.48 -8.80
N LEU A 17 0.47 -22.91 -9.45
CA LEU A 17 1.79 -22.31 -9.24
C LEU A 17 1.81 -20.84 -9.66
N ALA A 18 1.25 -20.52 -10.83
CA ALA A 18 1.18 -19.13 -11.29
C ALA A 18 0.42 -18.23 -10.31
N LEU A 19 -0.75 -18.67 -9.84
CA LEU A 19 -1.54 -17.94 -8.85
C LEU A 19 -0.80 -17.80 -7.51
N ALA A 20 -0.13 -18.86 -7.05
CA ALA A 20 0.67 -18.82 -5.82
C ALA A 20 1.81 -17.80 -5.92
N THR A 21 2.54 -17.77 -7.04
CA THR A 21 3.63 -16.81 -7.25
C THR A 21 3.12 -15.38 -7.31
N ILE A 22 2.05 -15.12 -8.07
CA ILE A 22 1.44 -13.79 -8.17
C ILE A 22 0.93 -13.33 -6.80
N GLY A 23 0.27 -14.22 -6.05
CA GLY A 23 -0.20 -13.94 -4.70
C GLY A 23 0.94 -13.66 -3.72
N ALA A 24 2.02 -14.43 -3.78
CA ALA A 24 3.18 -14.24 -2.92
C ALA A 24 3.87 -12.89 -3.18
N VAL A 25 4.09 -12.53 -4.45
CA VAL A 25 4.63 -11.22 -4.81
C VAL A 25 3.66 -10.12 -4.36
N GLY A 26 2.37 -10.31 -4.60
CA GLY A 26 1.31 -9.40 -4.15
C GLY A 26 1.38 -9.11 -2.65
N LEU A 27 1.56 -10.12 -1.80
CA LEU A 27 1.66 -9.93 -0.35
C LEU A 27 2.93 -9.19 0.09
N VAL A 28 4.02 -9.29 -0.67
CA VAL A 28 5.28 -8.59 -0.38
C VAL A 28 5.19 -7.11 -0.76
N VAL A 29 4.59 -6.80 -1.91
CA VAL A 29 4.55 -5.43 -2.44
C VAL A 29 3.30 -4.67 -2.03
N ALA A 30 2.21 -5.35 -1.67
CA ALA A 30 0.98 -4.68 -1.31
C ALA A 30 1.16 -3.90 -0.01
N PRO A 31 0.65 -2.66 0.05
CA PRO A 31 0.60 -1.92 1.31
C PRO A 31 -0.24 -2.71 2.32
N LYS A 32 0.26 -2.82 3.55
CA LYS A 32 -0.43 -3.54 4.64
C LYS A 32 -1.82 -2.93 4.84
N PRO A 33 -2.91 -3.68 4.58
CA PRO A 33 -4.26 -3.13 4.65
C PRO A 33 -4.74 -2.93 6.09
N TRP A 34 -4.01 -3.43 7.10
CA TRP A 34 -4.32 -3.29 8.52
C TRP A 34 -3.45 -2.25 9.26
N GLY A 35 -2.82 -1.33 8.54
CA GLY A 35 -2.16 -0.17 9.14
C GLY A 35 -3.12 1.01 9.26
N ASN A 36 -3.04 1.78 10.35
CA ASN A 36 -3.69 3.09 10.43
C ASN A 36 -3.29 3.89 9.18
N ALA A 37 -4.27 4.36 8.41
CA ALA A 37 -4.01 5.27 7.30
C ALA A 37 -3.22 6.45 7.89
N LYS A 38 -1.95 6.58 7.50
CA LYS A 38 -1.20 7.79 7.82
C LYS A 38 -1.96 8.91 7.17
N GLU A 39 -2.52 9.81 7.96
CA GLU A 39 -3.12 11.03 7.47
C GLU A 39 -2.11 11.65 6.51
N ALA A 40 -2.49 11.73 5.23
CA ALA A 40 -1.66 12.31 4.20
C ALA A 40 -1.62 13.82 4.45
N HIS A 41 -0.83 14.26 5.42
CA HIS A 41 -0.52 15.66 5.58
C HIS A 41 0.21 16.10 4.32
N ALA A 42 -0.48 16.90 3.49
CA ALA A 42 0.11 17.51 2.32
C ALA A 42 1.41 18.23 2.74
N PRO A 43 2.53 18.01 2.04
CA PRO A 43 3.78 18.66 2.39
C PRO A 43 3.58 20.17 2.24
N ILE A 44 3.54 20.90 3.35
CA ILE A 44 3.49 22.35 3.38
C ILE A 44 4.90 22.83 2.99
N ASN A 45 5.15 22.93 1.68
CA ASN A 45 6.31 23.63 1.15
C ASN A 45 5.99 25.13 1.17
N ALA A 46 6.33 25.83 2.25
CA ALA A 46 6.29 27.29 2.28
C ALA A 46 7.71 27.87 2.26
N SER A 47 7.90 28.96 1.53
CA SER A 47 9.21 29.61 1.37
C SER A 47 9.65 30.43 2.59
N SER A 48 8.79 30.57 3.61
CA SER A 48 9.04 31.34 4.82
C SER A 48 8.44 30.65 6.07
N PRO A 49 9.13 30.67 7.23
CA PRO A 49 8.67 30.03 8.47
C PRO A 49 7.36 30.61 9.04
N GLU A 50 6.95 31.80 8.62
CA GLU A 50 5.70 32.46 9.03
C GLU A 50 4.50 31.90 8.26
N GLU A 51 4.66 31.66 6.96
CA GLU A 51 3.63 31.08 6.11
C GLU A 51 3.35 29.62 6.50
N GLU A 52 4.38 28.86 6.91
CA GLU A 52 4.16 27.51 7.41
C GLU A 52 3.25 27.46 8.65
N LYS A 53 3.38 28.43 9.57
CA LYS A 53 2.55 28.48 10.78
C LYS A 53 1.11 28.83 10.43
N PHE A 54 0.91 29.82 9.56
CA PHE A 54 -0.41 30.20 9.08
C PHE A 54 -1.12 29.04 8.37
N VAL A 55 -0.41 28.33 7.47
CA VAL A 55 -0.99 27.20 6.74
C VAL A 55 -1.31 26.03 7.67
N LYS A 56 -0.45 25.74 8.66
CA LYS A 56 -0.74 24.70 9.68
C LYS A 56 -1.99 25.05 10.49
N GLU A 57 -2.12 26.30 10.94
CA GLU A 57 -3.30 26.75 11.69
C GLU A 57 -4.57 26.79 10.83
N PHE A 58 -4.45 27.17 9.56
CA PHE A 58 -5.57 27.18 8.61
C PHE A 58 -6.07 25.77 8.31
N VAL A 59 -5.15 24.83 8.02
CA VAL A 59 -5.49 23.43 7.76
C VAL A 59 -6.11 22.78 8.99
N ALA A 60 -5.53 22.98 10.18
CA ALA A 60 -6.08 22.44 11.43
C ALA A 60 -7.51 22.94 11.71
N LYS A 61 -7.78 24.23 11.50
CA LYS A 61 -9.13 24.80 11.68
C LYS A 61 -10.16 24.29 10.68
N HIS A 62 -9.73 23.83 9.51
CA HIS A 62 -10.62 23.43 8.42
C HIS A 62 -10.72 21.90 8.22
N SER A 63 -9.85 21.10 8.83
CA SER A 63 -9.95 19.63 8.84
C SER A 63 -11.02 19.11 9.81
N GLU A 64 -11.48 19.91 10.77
CA GLU A 64 -12.51 19.52 11.77
C GLU A 64 -13.96 19.73 11.31
N LYS A 65 -14.22 20.09 10.04
CA LYS A 65 -15.57 20.33 9.51
C LYS A 65 -16.07 19.31 8.48
N HIS A 66 -15.56 18.08 8.50
CA HIS A 66 -16.14 16.97 7.76
C HIS A 66 -16.08 15.65 8.53
#